data_AF-A0A0N1PCF2-F1
#
_entry.id   AF-A0A0N1PCF2-F1
#
_cell.length_a   1.000
_cell.length_b   1.000
_cell.length_c   1.000
_cell.angle_alpha   90.00
_cell.angle_beta   90.00
_cell.angle_gamma   90.00
#
_symmetry.space_group_name_H-M   'P 1'
#
loop_
_entity.id
_entity.type
_entity.pdbx_description
1 polymer ?
#
loop_
_entity_poly.entity_id
_entity_poly.type
_entity_poly.pdbx_seq_one_letter_code
_entity_poly.pdbx_strand_id
1 'polypeptide(L)'
;MVMLPFAARQHFLEHGYAILPNVLSEEMVSRIRTNALSSTLARSKYFAGLPNIQSLLQSKPKMSDPLFDNVMSHLEKRRYILRYHRQMKRHKRQLRRAAKAFLKGRDVSQLSGEEMWKLSELLSAAAMKMSGKGCTSTIHSDPQMLLAINEYRSNAWMTSSALEAALRDTEAFVKPLSQVVEIVGGVERAVIFSDAPLLREAYGNPVGYHCTAPLIGTRTNARMSKGGGDAAAVSLILFTYTPTSTCLAPYVMRNSQHAVRQQYLHRVRAERLRRCFAPMEVDVRDQLRFFRFDASVVGEPIISSSGLTSPSFAPIGPGSVMVVDPHLMMAFSANFTSQDEVIYRLNIVSENARPYLSAPSWIHGWRTMPQEVNFASPAVFPPLYIT
;
A
#
# COMPACT_ATOMS: atom_id res chain seq x y z
N MET A 1 -18.31 -17.00 -21.73
CA MET A 1 -19.24 -16.66 -20.65
C MET A 1 -18.48 -16.78 -19.33
N VAL A 2 -18.23 -15.67 -18.65
CA VAL A 2 -17.17 -15.52 -17.61
C VAL A 2 -17.79 -15.64 -16.20
N MET A 3 -17.78 -16.85 -15.63
CA MET A 3 -18.15 -17.14 -14.22
C MET A 3 -17.00 -16.91 -13.21
N LEU A 4 -15.80 -16.58 -13.69
CA LEU A 4 -14.56 -16.45 -12.91
C LEU A 4 -14.57 -15.38 -11.79
N PRO A 5 -15.25 -14.22 -11.91
CA PRO A 5 -15.11 -13.16 -10.91
C PRO A 5 -15.78 -13.49 -9.56
N PHE A 6 -16.88 -14.24 -9.57
CA PHE A 6 -17.61 -14.57 -8.34
C PHE A 6 -16.89 -15.60 -7.49
N ALA A 7 -16.37 -16.67 -8.11
CA ALA A 7 -15.58 -17.69 -7.42
C ALA A 7 -14.29 -17.10 -6.85
N ALA A 8 -13.60 -16.24 -7.61
CA ALA A 8 -12.42 -15.53 -7.13
C ALA A 8 -12.75 -14.60 -5.95
N ARG A 9 -13.87 -13.86 -6.00
CA ARG A 9 -14.33 -13.03 -4.89
C ARG A 9 -14.67 -13.85 -3.65
N GLN A 10 -15.37 -14.97 -3.80
CA GLN A 10 -15.68 -15.85 -2.67
C GLN A 10 -14.39 -16.38 -2.04
N HIS A 11 -13.46 -16.89 -2.83
CA HIS A 11 -12.18 -17.37 -2.32
C HIS A 11 -11.39 -16.27 -1.59
N PHE A 12 -11.40 -15.04 -2.14
CA PHE A 12 -10.79 -13.87 -1.50
C PHE A 12 -11.43 -13.56 -0.13
N LEU A 13 -12.76 -13.57 -0.04
CA LEU A 13 -13.47 -13.29 1.21
C LEU A 13 -13.23 -14.38 2.27
N GLU A 14 -13.10 -15.64 1.86
CA GLU A 14 -12.86 -16.77 2.75
C GLU A 14 -11.39 -16.88 3.20
N HIS A 15 -10.45 -16.75 2.27
CA HIS A 15 -9.03 -17.05 2.50
C HIS A 15 -8.13 -15.81 2.60
N GLY A 16 -8.66 -14.63 2.29
CA GLY A 16 -7.90 -13.37 2.24
C GLY A 16 -7.05 -13.20 0.98
N TYR A 17 -7.12 -14.11 0.01
CA TYR A 17 -6.46 -13.96 -1.28
C TYR A 17 -7.23 -14.66 -2.40
N ALA A 18 -7.00 -14.26 -3.64
CA ALA A 18 -7.49 -14.99 -4.82
C ALA A 18 -6.52 -14.83 -5.99
N ILE A 19 -6.44 -15.85 -6.84
CA ILE A 19 -5.49 -15.91 -7.95
C ILE A 19 -6.26 -15.98 -9.25
N LEU A 20 -5.95 -15.06 -10.15
CA LEU A 20 -6.54 -14.99 -11.48
C LEU A 20 -5.43 -15.22 -12.50
N PRO A 21 -5.46 -16.32 -13.27
CA PRO A 21 -4.49 -16.58 -14.33
C PRO A 21 -4.75 -15.66 -15.53
N ASN A 22 -3.70 -15.40 -16.32
CA ASN A 22 -3.78 -14.74 -17.63
C ASN A 22 -4.54 -13.40 -17.65
N VAL A 23 -4.34 -12.58 -16.61
CA VAL A 23 -4.97 -11.24 -16.50
C VAL A 23 -4.22 -10.22 -17.38
N LEU A 24 -2.90 -10.32 -17.43
CA LEU A 24 -2.04 -9.44 -18.23
C LEU A 24 -1.47 -10.20 -19.43
N SER A 25 -1.32 -9.50 -20.56
CA SER A 25 -0.68 -10.05 -21.76
C SER A 25 0.82 -10.27 -21.55
N GLU A 26 1.39 -11.23 -22.28
CA GLU A 26 2.84 -11.52 -22.22
C GLU A 26 3.71 -10.29 -22.53
N GLU A 27 3.27 -9.45 -23.48
CA GLU A 27 3.95 -8.19 -23.81
C GLU A 27 3.98 -7.23 -22.61
N MET A 28 2.84 -7.03 -21.95
CA MET A 28 2.77 -6.17 -20.76
C MET A 28 3.61 -6.73 -19.62
N VAL A 29 3.59 -8.05 -19.42
CA VAL A 29 4.40 -8.74 -18.41
C VAL A 29 5.90 -8.53 -18.67
N SER A 30 6.35 -8.70 -19.92
CA SER A 30 7.74 -8.46 -20.31
C SER A 30 8.18 -7.00 -20.09
N ARG A 31 7.31 -6.05 -20.46
CA ARG A 31 7.52 -4.60 -20.20
C ARG A 31 7.66 -4.33 -18.71
N ILE A 32 6.75 -4.82 -17.88
CA ILE A 32 6.81 -4.64 -16.42
C ILE A 32 8.07 -5.27 -15.84
N ARG A 33 8.38 -6.53 -16.20
CA ARG A 33 9.56 -7.25 -15.68
C ARG A 33 10.85 -6.49 -15.97
N THR A 34 11.09 -6.15 -17.23
CA THR A 34 12.31 -5.48 -17.69
C THR A 34 12.46 -4.10 -17.04
N ASN A 35 11.37 -3.34 -16.96
CA ASN A 35 11.40 -1.99 -16.40
C ASN A 35 11.49 -1.98 -14.86
N ALA A 36 10.90 -2.98 -14.18
CA ALA A 36 11.01 -3.13 -12.74
C ALA A 36 12.41 -3.58 -12.31
N LEU A 37 13.02 -4.53 -13.04
CA LEU A 37 14.40 -4.96 -12.83
C LEU A 37 15.38 -3.80 -13.03
N SER A 38 15.32 -3.13 -14.19
CA SER A 38 16.20 -1.99 -14.48
C SER A 38 16.02 -0.83 -13.50
N SER A 39 14.80 -0.48 -13.10
CA SER A 39 14.54 0.57 -12.10
C SER A 39 15.06 0.20 -10.71
N THR A 40 15.02 -1.08 -10.34
CA THR A 40 15.54 -1.54 -9.05
C THR A 40 17.06 -1.58 -9.05
N LEU A 41 17.68 -2.08 -10.12
CA LEU A 41 19.13 -2.10 -10.32
C LEU A 41 19.72 -0.68 -10.39
N ALA A 42 19.06 0.26 -11.07
CA ALA A 42 19.48 1.66 -11.12
C ALA A 42 19.49 2.34 -9.73
N ARG A 43 18.68 1.82 -8.80
CA ARG A 43 18.59 2.29 -7.41
C ARG A 43 19.35 1.38 -6.46
N SER A 44 20.21 0.49 -6.94
CA SER A 44 20.91 -0.55 -6.15
C SER A 44 21.51 -0.03 -4.85
N LYS A 45 22.06 1.19 -4.81
CA LYS A 45 22.58 1.82 -3.57
C LYS A 45 21.56 1.94 -2.42
N TYR A 46 20.27 2.13 -2.74
CA TYR A 46 19.20 2.18 -1.75
C TYR A 46 18.69 0.80 -1.38
N PHE A 47 18.98 -0.20 -2.23
CA PHE A 47 18.75 -1.62 -1.97
C PHE A 47 19.98 -2.29 -1.32
N ALA A 48 21.16 -1.68 -1.38
CA ALA A 48 22.41 -2.15 -0.77
C ALA A 48 22.25 -2.21 0.76
N GLY A 49 22.74 -3.29 1.35
CA GLY A 49 22.46 -3.63 2.75
C GLY A 49 21.30 -4.61 2.95
N LEU A 50 20.85 -5.30 1.89
CA LEU A 50 20.10 -6.54 2.05
C LEU A 50 20.95 -7.55 2.83
N PRO A 51 20.45 -8.12 3.93
CA PRO A 51 21.15 -9.13 4.66
C PRO A 51 21.34 -10.34 3.77
N ASN A 52 22.58 -10.64 3.43
CA ASN A 52 22.92 -11.95 2.89
C ASN A 52 22.90 -12.99 4.03
N ILE A 53 22.87 -14.28 3.68
CA ILE A 53 22.84 -15.38 4.67
C ILE A 53 23.92 -15.19 5.75
N GLN A 54 25.11 -14.74 5.35
CA GLN A 54 26.22 -14.47 6.26
C GLN A 54 25.90 -13.36 7.27
N SER A 55 25.34 -12.23 6.83
CA SER A 55 24.95 -11.12 7.71
C SER A 55 23.74 -11.46 8.59
N LEU A 56 22.84 -12.36 8.17
CA LEU A 56 21.77 -12.88 9.02
C LEU A 56 22.31 -13.75 10.14
N LEU A 57 23.23 -14.67 9.79
CA LEU A 57 23.89 -15.55 10.75
C LEU A 57 24.77 -14.75 11.73
N GLN A 58 25.30 -13.61 11.29
CA GLN A 58 26.13 -12.72 12.10
C GLN A 58 25.34 -11.58 12.78
N SER A 59 24.05 -11.39 12.46
CA SER A 59 23.25 -10.31 13.02
C SER A 59 23.04 -10.53 14.51
N LYS A 60 23.78 -9.79 15.33
CA LYS A 60 23.39 -9.60 16.73
C LYS A 60 22.12 -8.75 16.74
N PRO A 61 21.09 -9.09 17.53
CA PRO A 61 19.93 -8.23 17.66
C PRO A 61 20.43 -6.83 18.06
N LYS A 62 20.14 -5.82 17.24
CA LYS A 62 20.28 -4.44 17.69
C LYS A 62 19.34 -4.31 18.87
N MET A 63 19.88 -4.27 20.09
CA MET A 63 19.13 -3.79 21.23
C MET A 63 18.90 -2.29 20.98
N SER A 64 17.82 -1.94 20.29
CA SER A 64 17.29 -0.59 20.47
C SER A 64 16.85 -0.50 21.91
N ASP A 65 17.34 0.52 22.61
CA ASP A 65 16.86 0.80 23.95
C ASP A 65 15.36 1.16 23.84
N PRO A 66 14.45 0.33 24.39
CA PRO A 66 13.02 0.56 24.30
C PRO A 66 12.62 1.89 24.96
N LEU A 67 13.41 2.42 25.90
CA LEU A 67 13.18 3.74 26.48
C LEU A 67 13.48 4.85 25.48
N PHE A 68 14.58 4.74 24.73
CA PHE A 68 14.96 5.72 23.71
C PHE A 68 13.93 5.79 22.58
N ASP A 69 13.49 4.65 22.06
CA ASP A 69 12.48 4.58 21.00
C ASP A 69 11.14 5.20 21.45
N ASN A 70 10.73 4.93 22.69
CA ASN A 70 9.52 5.51 23.26
C ASN A 70 9.64 7.05 23.40
N VAL A 71 10.77 7.55 23.91
CA VAL A 71 11.01 9.00 24.06
C VAL A 71 10.98 9.70 22.70
N MET A 72 11.64 9.13 21.70
CA MET A 72 11.66 9.69 20.34
C MET A 72 10.26 9.70 19.71
N SER A 73 9.50 8.60 19.86
CA SER A 73 8.11 8.53 19.42
C SER A 73 7.22 9.59 20.09
N HIS A 74 7.37 9.81 21.41
CA HIS A 74 6.66 10.85 22.14
C HIS A 74 7.00 12.27 21.66
N LEU A 75 8.28 12.54 21.37
CA LEU A 75 8.73 13.83 20.84
C LEU A 75 8.18 14.09 19.44
N GLU A 76 8.21 13.10 18.56
CA GLU A 76 7.61 13.21 17.23
C GLU A 76 6.11 13.44 17.30
N LYS A 77 5.40 12.69 18.15
CA LYS A 77 3.97 12.88 18.41
C LYS A 77 3.66 14.28 18.94
N ARG A 78 4.46 14.79 19.88
CA ARG A 78 4.32 16.17 20.39
C ARG A 78 4.55 17.20 19.28
N ARG A 79 5.60 17.03 18.47
CA ARG A 79 5.89 17.92 17.33
C ARG A 79 4.75 17.90 16.32
N TYR A 80 4.21 16.73 16.00
CA TYR A 80 3.03 16.56 15.15
C TYR A 80 1.82 17.29 15.73
N ILE A 81 1.44 17.05 17.00
CA ILE A 81 0.29 17.70 17.64
C ILE A 81 0.43 19.22 17.63
N LEU A 82 1.61 19.75 17.93
CA LEU A 82 1.87 21.20 17.92
C LEU A 82 1.72 21.79 16.52
N ARG A 83 2.25 21.13 15.48
CA ARG A 83 2.09 21.56 14.08
C ARG A 83 0.62 21.50 13.66
N TYR A 84 -0.05 20.39 13.95
CA TYR A 84 -1.48 20.18 13.67
C TYR A 84 -2.32 21.29 14.32
N HIS A 85 -2.11 21.56 15.60
CA HIS A 85 -2.86 22.59 16.31
C HIS A 85 -2.59 24.01 15.76
N ARG A 86 -1.35 24.32 15.38
CA ARG A 86 -1.01 25.60 14.72
C ARG A 86 -1.71 25.74 13.38
N GLN A 87 -1.73 24.69 12.56
CA GLN A 87 -2.43 24.70 11.27
C GLN A 87 -3.94 24.78 11.45
N MET A 88 -4.55 24.01 12.36
CA MET A 88 -5.98 24.10 12.67
C MET A 88 -6.39 25.49 13.16
N LYS A 89 -5.54 26.15 13.97
CA LYS A 89 -5.76 27.56 14.35
C LYS A 89 -5.73 28.50 13.15
N ARG A 90 -4.79 28.32 12.21
CA ARG A 90 -4.72 29.12 10.96
C ARG A 90 -5.95 28.86 10.09
N HIS A 91 -6.31 27.60 9.87
CA HIS A 91 -7.47 27.16 9.12
C HIS A 91 -8.77 27.75 9.68
N LYS A 92 -9.00 27.61 10.99
CA LYS A 92 -10.16 28.20 11.67
C LYS A 92 -10.21 29.73 11.53
N ARG A 93 -9.05 30.41 11.59
CA ARG A 93 -8.98 31.87 11.38
C ARG A 93 -9.34 32.26 9.94
N GLN A 94 -8.89 31.51 8.94
CA GLN A 94 -9.20 31.79 7.54
C GLN A 94 -10.66 31.49 7.19
N LEU A 95 -11.22 30.36 7.62
CA LEU A 95 -12.65 30.07 7.48
C LEU A 95 -13.50 31.13 8.17
N ARG A 96 -13.11 31.59 9.37
CA ARG A 96 -13.77 32.72 10.05
C ARG A 96 -13.70 34.02 9.25
N ARG A 97 -12.59 34.29 8.55
CA ARG A 97 -12.48 35.47 7.67
C ARG A 97 -13.42 35.36 6.47
N ALA A 98 -13.48 34.19 5.82
CA ALA A 98 -14.40 33.93 4.72
C ALA A 98 -15.87 34.05 5.16
N ALA A 99 -16.22 33.43 6.29
CA ALA A 99 -17.54 33.55 6.90
C ALA A 99 -17.87 35.01 7.26
N LYS A 100 -16.95 35.74 7.91
CA LYS A 100 -17.16 37.14 8.27
C LYS A 100 -17.36 38.04 7.05
N ALA A 101 -16.63 37.77 5.95
CA ALA A 101 -16.78 38.49 4.70
C ALA A 101 -18.17 38.25 4.07
N PHE A 102 -18.70 37.03 4.14
CA PHE A 102 -20.05 36.71 3.67
C PHE A 102 -21.15 37.30 4.56
N LEU A 103 -20.98 37.20 5.89
CA LEU A 103 -21.96 37.66 6.88
C LEU A 103 -22.10 39.18 6.93
N LYS A 104 -21.05 39.94 6.59
CA LYS A 104 -21.02 41.43 6.66
C LYS A 104 -21.51 42.00 8.01
N GLY A 105 -21.31 41.26 9.11
CA GLY A 105 -21.76 41.66 10.46
C GLY A 105 -23.13 41.11 10.89
N ARG A 106 -23.84 40.40 10.02
CA ARG A 106 -25.07 39.65 10.37
C ARG A 106 -24.72 38.43 11.22
N ASP A 107 -25.64 38.03 12.09
CA ASP A 107 -25.50 36.79 12.85
C ASP A 107 -25.90 35.58 11.99
N VAL A 108 -25.30 34.42 12.24
CA VAL A 108 -25.56 33.18 11.49
C VAL A 108 -27.01 32.73 11.64
N SER A 109 -27.62 33.05 12.78
CA SER A 109 -29.04 32.81 13.10
C SER A 109 -30.02 33.57 12.20
N GLN A 110 -29.56 34.62 11.50
CA GLN A 110 -30.38 35.48 10.66
C GLN A 110 -30.32 35.12 9.17
N LEU A 111 -29.60 34.06 8.81
CA LEU A 111 -29.46 33.60 7.43
C LEU A 111 -30.66 32.76 6.99
N SER A 112 -31.09 32.94 5.74
CA SER A 112 -32.07 32.03 5.13
C SER A 112 -31.44 30.67 4.79
N GLY A 113 -32.26 29.65 4.52
CA GLY A 113 -31.78 28.31 4.13
C GLY A 113 -30.86 28.33 2.90
N GLU A 114 -31.19 29.14 1.90
CA GLU A 114 -30.36 29.32 0.70
C GLU A 114 -29.04 30.04 0.98
N GLU A 115 -29.06 31.04 1.87
CA GLU A 115 -27.83 31.74 2.28
C GLU A 115 -26.91 30.84 3.11
N MET A 116 -27.47 29.98 3.97
CA MET A 116 -26.70 28.95 4.68
C MET A 116 -26.06 27.95 3.72
N TRP A 117 -26.77 27.53 2.68
CA TRP A 117 -26.23 26.64 1.67
C TRP A 117 -25.08 27.31 0.89
N LYS A 118 -25.26 28.56 0.44
CA LYS A 118 -24.19 29.34 -0.22
C LYS A 118 -22.98 29.58 0.69
N LEU A 119 -23.19 29.79 1.99
CA LEU A 119 -22.11 29.89 2.97
C LEU A 119 -21.35 28.56 3.11
N SER A 120 -22.07 27.43 3.11
CA SER A 120 -21.47 26.09 3.14
C SER A 120 -20.61 25.83 1.90
N GLU A 121 -21.09 26.19 0.72
CA GLU A 121 -20.33 26.09 -0.53
C GLU A 121 -19.07 26.97 -0.49
N LEU A 122 -19.18 28.22 -0.04
CA LEU A 122 -18.04 29.13 0.09
C LEU A 122 -17.01 28.64 1.09
N LEU A 123 -17.45 28.11 2.23
CA LEU A 123 -16.55 27.54 3.24
C LEU A 123 -15.87 26.26 2.73
N SER A 124 -16.62 25.43 1.99
CA SER A 124 -16.08 24.21 1.36
C SER A 124 -15.06 24.56 0.28
N ALA A 125 -15.34 25.53 -0.59
CA ALA A 125 -14.41 26.02 -1.60
C ALA A 125 -13.16 26.67 -0.98
N ALA A 126 -13.31 27.44 0.09
CA ALA A 126 -12.19 28.02 0.83
C ALA A 126 -11.35 26.94 1.55
N ALA A 127 -11.99 25.91 2.09
CA ALA A 127 -11.32 24.75 2.66
C ALA A 127 -10.55 23.96 1.60
N MET A 128 -11.14 23.75 0.41
CA MET A 128 -10.49 23.06 -0.71
C MET A 128 -9.28 23.83 -1.25
N LYS A 129 -9.36 25.16 -1.40
CA LYS A 129 -8.20 26.01 -1.78
C LYS A 129 -7.02 25.89 -0.81
N MET A 130 -7.28 25.51 0.44
CA MET A 130 -6.29 25.35 1.49
C MET A 130 -5.79 23.93 1.70
N SER A 131 -6.56 22.91 1.27
CA SER A 131 -6.23 21.48 1.39
C SER A 131 -5.10 21.04 0.45
N GLY A 132 -4.17 21.96 0.15
CA GLY A 132 -3.20 21.85 -0.92
C GLY A 132 -3.81 22.30 -2.25
N LYS A 133 -3.05 23.12 -2.99
CA LYS A 133 -2.99 22.94 -4.44
C LYS A 133 -2.93 21.43 -4.64
N GLY A 134 -3.90 20.83 -5.33
CA GLY A 134 -3.98 19.36 -5.47
C GLY A 134 -2.59 18.82 -5.76
N CYS A 135 -2.18 17.70 -5.16
CA CYS A 135 -0.82 17.15 -5.21
C CYS A 135 -0.20 17.16 -6.63
N THR A 136 0.33 18.31 -7.06
CA THR A 136 1.06 18.49 -8.33
C THR A 136 2.55 18.25 -8.12
N SER A 137 2.93 17.81 -6.92
CA SER A 137 4.28 17.42 -6.59
C SER A 137 4.68 16.22 -7.44
N THR A 138 5.78 16.39 -8.14
CA THR A 138 6.48 15.35 -8.88
C THR A 138 7.84 15.14 -8.23
N ILE A 139 8.51 14.02 -8.52
CA ILE A 139 9.88 13.79 -8.03
C ILE A 139 10.87 14.90 -8.42
N HIS A 140 10.59 15.64 -9.50
CA HIS A 140 11.42 16.76 -9.97
C HIS A 140 11.15 18.06 -9.21
N SER A 141 9.93 18.26 -8.72
CA SER A 141 9.53 19.48 -8.02
C SER A 141 9.56 19.34 -6.49
N ASP A 142 9.58 18.11 -5.98
CA ASP A 142 9.54 17.80 -4.56
C ASP A 142 10.65 16.79 -4.16
N PRO A 143 11.82 17.28 -3.71
CA PRO A 143 12.92 16.41 -3.26
C PRO A 143 12.53 15.52 -2.07
N GLN A 144 11.58 15.95 -1.23
CA GLN A 144 11.13 15.15 -0.09
C GLN A 144 10.37 13.90 -0.56
N MET A 145 9.62 14.01 -1.66
CA MET A 145 9.00 12.86 -2.31
C MET A 145 10.06 11.84 -2.73
N LEU A 146 11.10 12.27 -3.43
CA LEU A 146 12.17 11.37 -3.87
C LEU A 146 12.91 10.71 -2.70
N LEU A 147 13.17 11.45 -1.62
CA LEU A 147 13.75 10.87 -0.40
C LEU A 147 12.86 9.79 0.20
N ALA A 148 11.54 10.04 0.32
CA ALA A 148 10.59 9.05 0.82
C ALA A 148 10.51 7.82 -0.09
N ILE A 149 10.48 8.00 -1.41
CA ILE A 149 10.48 6.89 -2.39
C ILE A 149 11.71 6.01 -2.22
N ASN A 150 12.89 6.61 -2.05
CA ASN A 150 14.13 5.86 -1.87
C ASN A 150 14.21 5.19 -0.49
N GLU A 151 13.80 5.87 0.58
CA GLU A 151 13.80 5.33 1.94
C GLU A 151 12.83 4.14 2.10
N TYR A 152 11.67 4.22 1.45
CA TYR A 152 10.62 3.19 1.51
C TYR A 152 10.70 2.19 0.36
N ARG A 153 11.65 2.38 -0.57
CA ARG A 153 11.89 1.53 -1.76
C ARG A 153 10.61 1.26 -2.58
N SER A 154 9.68 2.21 -2.58
CA SER A 154 8.40 2.14 -3.29
C SER A 154 8.44 3.03 -4.54
N ASN A 155 7.33 3.10 -5.28
CA ASN A 155 7.10 4.06 -6.38
C ASN A 155 8.23 4.07 -7.41
N ALA A 156 8.69 2.88 -7.82
CA ALA A 156 9.71 2.70 -8.84
C ALA A 156 9.31 3.38 -10.16
N TRP A 157 8.02 3.36 -10.48
CA TRP A 157 7.46 4.02 -11.65
C TRP A 157 7.74 5.52 -11.70
N MET A 158 7.75 6.21 -10.55
CA MET A 158 8.03 7.65 -10.51
C MET A 158 9.48 7.97 -10.90
N THR A 159 10.38 6.98 -10.89
CA THR A 159 11.79 7.11 -11.29
C THR A 159 12.11 6.46 -12.64
N SER A 160 11.11 5.84 -13.28
CA SER A 160 11.27 5.14 -14.56
C SER A 160 10.10 5.46 -15.48
N SER A 161 10.35 6.30 -16.49
CA SER A 161 9.32 6.71 -17.46
C SER A 161 8.73 5.53 -18.23
N ALA A 162 9.52 4.48 -18.48
CA ALA A 162 9.07 3.27 -19.15
C ALA A 162 8.09 2.46 -18.28
N LEU A 163 8.32 2.42 -16.97
CA LEU A 163 7.41 1.78 -16.02
C LEU A 163 6.14 2.63 -15.83
N GLU A 164 6.29 3.96 -15.71
CA GLU A 164 5.15 4.89 -15.70
C GLU A 164 4.24 4.69 -16.92
N ALA A 165 4.81 4.62 -18.12
CA ALA A 165 4.06 4.38 -19.34
C ALA A 165 3.32 3.04 -19.34
N ALA A 166 3.87 1.99 -18.70
CA ALA A 166 3.19 0.71 -18.56
C ALA A 166 2.02 0.77 -17.56
N LEU A 167 2.19 1.44 -16.41
CA LEU A 167 1.14 1.59 -15.40
C LEU A 167 -0.03 2.48 -15.87
N ARG A 168 0.24 3.43 -16.75
CA ARG A 168 -0.78 4.33 -17.34
C ARG A 168 -1.42 3.76 -18.61
N ASP A 169 -0.97 2.60 -19.08
CA ASP A 169 -1.52 1.94 -20.28
C ASP A 169 -2.98 1.54 -20.03
N THR A 170 -3.91 2.25 -20.69
CA THR A 170 -5.33 2.12 -20.39
C THR A 170 -5.89 0.75 -20.77
N GLU A 171 -5.49 0.21 -21.92
CA GLU A 171 -6.04 -1.04 -22.45
C GLU A 171 -5.30 -2.26 -21.88
N ALA A 172 -3.96 -2.24 -21.87
CA ALA A 172 -3.18 -3.43 -21.53
C ALA A 172 -2.96 -3.59 -20.01
N PHE A 173 -3.17 -2.54 -19.20
CA PHE A 173 -2.91 -2.57 -17.77
C PHE A 173 -4.11 -2.10 -16.92
N VAL A 174 -4.61 -0.89 -17.13
CA VAL A 174 -5.66 -0.30 -16.28
C VAL A 174 -6.96 -1.08 -16.38
N LYS A 175 -7.45 -1.34 -17.59
CA LYS A 175 -8.69 -2.05 -17.84
C LYS A 175 -8.76 -3.44 -17.19
N PRO A 176 -7.80 -4.37 -17.42
CA PRO A 176 -7.86 -5.69 -16.78
C PRO A 176 -7.74 -5.61 -15.26
N LEU A 177 -6.85 -4.77 -14.72
CA LEU A 177 -6.65 -4.68 -13.27
C LEU A 177 -7.78 -3.95 -12.54
N SER A 178 -8.43 -2.97 -13.17
CA SER A 178 -9.59 -2.27 -12.61
C SER A 178 -10.72 -3.25 -12.28
N GLN A 179 -11.05 -4.15 -13.22
CA GLN A 179 -12.07 -5.18 -13.03
C GLN A 179 -11.71 -6.14 -11.88
N VAL A 180 -10.44 -6.55 -11.80
CA VAL A 180 -9.97 -7.44 -10.74
C VAL A 180 -10.08 -6.76 -9.37
N VAL A 181 -9.64 -5.51 -9.26
CA VAL A 181 -9.66 -4.77 -7.99
C VAL A 181 -11.09 -4.48 -7.54
N GLU A 182 -11.95 -4.04 -8.45
CA GLU A 182 -13.34 -3.71 -8.14
C GLU A 182 -14.14 -4.96 -7.78
N ILE A 183 -14.09 -6.01 -8.62
CA ILE A 183 -14.94 -7.19 -8.44
C ILE A 183 -14.39 -8.13 -7.37
N VAL A 184 -13.08 -8.40 -7.36
CA VAL A 184 -12.46 -9.36 -6.42
C VAL A 184 -12.00 -8.66 -5.15
N GLY A 185 -11.37 -7.49 -5.26
CA GLY A 185 -10.91 -6.71 -4.11
C GLY A 185 -12.05 -5.97 -3.39
N GLY A 186 -13.08 -5.53 -4.11
CA GLY A 186 -14.15 -4.70 -3.56
C GLY A 186 -13.69 -3.28 -3.22
N VAL A 187 -12.76 -2.73 -4.02
CA VAL A 187 -12.28 -1.35 -3.87
C VAL A 187 -12.85 -0.49 -4.99
N GLU A 188 -13.80 0.38 -4.67
CA GLU A 188 -14.38 1.31 -5.64
C GLU A 188 -13.46 2.51 -5.89
N ARG A 189 -13.49 3.02 -7.14
CA ARG A 189 -12.65 4.14 -7.61
C ARG A 189 -11.19 3.96 -7.18
N ALA A 190 -10.62 2.84 -7.59
CA ALA A 190 -9.31 2.42 -7.18
C ALA A 190 -8.19 3.31 -7.75
N VAL A 191 -7.19 3.65 -6.93
CA VAL A 191 -5.97 4.33 -7.36
C VAL A 191 -4.74 3.55 -6.90
N ILE A 192 -3.66 3.63 -7.68
CA ILE A 192 -2.39 2.99 -7.32
C ILE A 192 -1.73 3.82 -6.22
N PHE A 193 -1.77 3.32 -4.97
CA PHE A 193 -1.13 3.94 -3.83
C PHE A 193 0.39 3.84 -3.90
N SER A 194 0.89 2.67 -4.29
CA SER A 194 2.31 2.46 -4.53
C SER A 194 2.60 1.21 -5.34
N ASP A 195 3.67 1.22 -6.14
CA ASP A 195 4.33 -0.01 -6.56
C ASP A 195 5.56 -0.30 -5.67
N ALA A 196 5.90 -1.58 -5.55
CA ALA A 196 7.03 -2.06 -4.77
C ALA A 196 7.64 -3.29 -5.48
N PRO A 197 8.62 -3.09 -6.37
CA PRO A 197 9.38 -4.19 -6.93
C PRO A 197 10.31 -4.78 -5.87
N LEU A 198 10.17 -6.08 -5.61
CA LEU A 198 11.06 -6.82 -4.72
C LEU A 198 12.00 -7.68 -5.58
N LEU A 199 13.21 -7.16 -5.84
CA LEU A 199 14.24 -7.84 -6.62
C LEU A 199 14.81 -9.03 -5.84
N ARG A 200 14.93 -10.16 -6.52
CA ARG A 200 15.56 -11.38 -6.04
C ARG A 200 16.61 -11.81 -7.04
N GLU A 201 17.84 -11.49 -6.71
CA GLU A 201 19.01 -11.93 -7.46
C GLU A 201 19.01 -13.45 -7.63
N ALA A 202 19.74 -13.94 -8.62
CA ALA A 202 20.07 -15.37 -8.73
C ALA A 202 20.62 -15.91 -7.40
N TYR A 203 20.11 -17.05 -6.94
CA TYR A 203 20.42 -17.62 -5.61
C TYR A 203 20.08 -16.68 -4.42
N GLY A 204 19.12 -15.78 -4.61
CA GLY A 204 18.69 -14.77 -3.64
C GLY A 204 17.80 -15.31 -2.52
N ASN A 205 17.78 -14.57 -1.40
CA ASN A 205 17.09 -14.92 -0.16
C ASN A 205 15.55 -14.96 -0.27
N PRO A 206 14.85 -15.71 0.59
CA PRO A 206 13.39 -15.69 0.64
C PRO A 206 12.82 -14.33 1.07
N VAL A 207 11.53 -14.11 0.85
CA VAL A 207 10.75 -13.06 1.52
C VAL A 207 10.02 -13.69 2.70
N GLY A 208 10.29 -13.26 3.93
CA GLY A 208 9.53 -13.75 5.08
C GLY A 208 8.05 -13.30 5.08
N TYR A 209 7.24 -13.95 5.93
CA TYR A 209 5.84 -13.61 6.19
C TYR A 209 5.59 -12.16 6.66
N HIS A 210 4.97 -11.36 5.80
CA HIS A 210 4.60 -9.99 6.11
C HIS A 210 3.18 -9.70 5.65
N CYS A 211 2.55 -8.69 6.26
CA CYS A 211 1.28 -8.14 5.81
C CYS A 211 1.50 -6.74 5.22
N THR A 212 0.69 -6.32 4.27
CA THR A 212 0.86 -5.02 3.60
C THR A 212 0.10 -3.89 4.29
N ALA A 213 -0.85 -4.17 5.18
CA ALA A 213 -1.66 -3.16 5.87
C ALA A 213 -0.85 -2.01 6.49
N PRO A 214 0.30 -2.23 7.17
CA PRO A 214 1.12 -1.15 7.69
C PRO A 214 1.80 -0.29 6.62
N LEU A 215 1.97 -0.84 5.41
CA LEU A 215 2.63 -0.20 4.27
C LEU A 215 1.65 0.66 3.46
N ILE A 216 0.35 0.42 3.62
CA ILE A 216 -0.71 1.19 2.97
C ILE A 216 -1.04 2.38 3.85
N GLY A 217 -0.87 3.60 3.32
CA GLY A 217 -1.05 4.85 4.04
C GLY A 217 -2.50 5.22 4.35
N THR A 218 -3.38 4.25 4.60
CA THR A 218 -4.77 4.45 5.02
C THR A 218 -5.16 3.47 6.12
N ARG A 219 -6.29 3.71 6.78
CA ARG A 219 -6.82 2.78 7.77
C ARG A 219 -7.55 1.63 7.08
N THR A 220 -6.85 0.53 6.88
CA THR A 220 -7.37 -0.71 6.30
C THR A 220 -8.36 -1.46 7.22
N ASN A 221 -8.40 -1.11 8.51
CA ASN A 221 -9.31 -1.66 9.53
C ASN A 221 -10.58 -0.84 9.76
N ALA A 222 -10.74 0.31 9.11
CA ALA A 222 -11.90 1.15 9.34
C ALA A 222 -13.16 0.43 8.85
N ARG A 223 -14.03 -0.01 9.77
CA ARG A 223 -15.42 -0.32 9.42
C ARG A 223 -15.98 0.95 8.79
N MET A 224 -16.29 0.92 7.51
CA MET A 224 -16.99 1.97 6.80
C MET A 224 -18.30 2.21 7.55
N SER A 225 -18.27 3.16 8.48
CA SER A 225 -19.37 3.40 9.39
C SER A 225 -20.46 4.11 8.60
N LYS A 226 -21.60 3.42 8.44
CA LYS A 226 -22.85 3.82 7.80
C LYS A 226 -22.98 3.45 6.31
N GLY A 227 -23.13 2.14 6.04
CA GLY A 227 -23.69 1.58 4.80
C GLY A 227 -22.65 1.07 3.80
N GLY A 228 -22.43 -0.26 3.77
CA GLY A 228 -21.50 -0.95 2.86
C GLY A 228 -20.05 -0.93 3.37
N GLY A 229 -19.38 -2.03 3.71
CA GLY A 229 -19.26 -3.28 2.95
C GLY A 229 -17.89 -3.37 2.27
N ASP A 230 -17.31 -2.22 1.92
CA ASP A 230 -16.22 -2.18 0.94
C ASP A 230 -14.83 -2.10 1.57
N ALA A 231 -13.87 -2.76 0.92
CA ALA A 231 -12.48 -2.71 1.33
C ALA A 231 -11.90 -1.37 0.92
N ALA A 232 -11.29 -0.63 1.87
CA ALA A 232 -10.65 0.65 1.55
C ALA A 232 -9.32 0.47 0.78
N ALA A 233 -8.76 -0.74 0.78
CA ALA A 233 -7.49 -1.06 0.17
C ALA A 233 -7.33 -2.56 -0.12
N VAL A 234 -6.53 -2.88 -1.13
CA VAL A 234 -6.12 -4.24 -1.50
C VAL A 234 -4.69 -4.22 -2.03
N SER A 235 -3.97 -5.34 -1.91
CA SER A 235 -2.66 -5.50 -2.56
C SER A 235 -2.78 -6.45 -3.74
N LEU A 236 -2.06 -6.16 -4.82
CA LEU A 236 -1.92 -7.04 -5.97
C LEU A 236 -0.47 -7.51 -6.06
N ILE A 237 -0.27 -8.79 -6.30
CA ILE A 237 1.01 -9.36 -6.72
C ILE A 237 0.88 -9.71 -8.20
N LEU A 238 1.69 -9.07 -9.03
CA LEU A 238 1.76 -9.37 -10.46
C LEU A 238 2.90 -10.38 -10.67
N PHE A 239 2.57 -11.57 -11.14
CA PHE A 239 3.58 -12.58 -11.45
C PHE A 239 4.19 -12.29 -12.82
N THR A 240 5.47 -11.91 -12.84
CA THR A 240 6.24 -11.74 -14.07
C THR A 240 7.09 -12.97 -14.43
N TYR A 241 6.99 -14.01 -13.62
CA TYR A 241 7.72 -15.27 -13.70
C TYR A 241 6.75 -16.43 -13.41
N THR A 242 7.21 -17.66 -13.63
CA THR A 242 6.48 -18.87 -13.24
C THR A 242 6.98 -19.34 -11.88
N PRO A 243 6.18 -19.24 -10.81
CA PRO A 243 6.60 -19.73 -9.50
C PRO A 243 6.81 -21.24 -9.50
N THR A 244 7.91 -21.71 -8.92
CA THR A 244 8.22 -23.14 -8.74
C THR A 244 8.81 -23.36 -7.34
N SER A 245 9.02 -24.63 -6.95
CA SER A 245 9.71 -24.96 -5.70
C SER A 245 11.12 -24.36 -5.60
N THR A 246 11.74 -24.03 -6.73
CA THR A 246 13.06 -23.41 -6.82
C THR A 246 13.03 -21.93 -7.18
N CYS A 247 11.89 -21.40 -7.60
CA CYS A 247 11.73 -20.01 -8.04
C CYS A 247 10.56 -19.35 -7.30
N LEU A 248 10.86 -18.69 -6.18
CA LEU A 248 9.96 -17.75 -5.49
C LEU A 248 8.52 -18.27 -5.31
N ALA A 249 8.36 -19.50 -4.85
CA ALA A 249 7.05 -20.06 -4.50
C ALA A 249 6.36 -19.17 -3.46
N PRO A 250 5.10 -18.74 -3.68
CA PRO A 250 4.35 -17.96 -2.71
C PRO A 250 3.74 -18.84 -1.62
N TYR A 251 3.71 -18.31 -0.41
CA TYR A 251 3.14 -18.92 0.79
C TYR A 251 2.21 -17.92 1.48
N VAL A 252 1.18 -18.43 2.15
CA VAL A 252 0.26 -17.63 2.97
C VAL A 252 0.14 -18.25 4.35
N MET A 253 -0.15 -17.44 5.36
CA MET A 253 -0.68 -17.96 6.63
C MET A 253 -2.19 -17.87 6.59
N ARG A 254 -2.86 -19.00 6.38
CA ARG A 254 -4.32 -19.08 6.33
C ARG A 254 -4.91 -18.52 7.64
N ASN A 255 -6.03 -17.81 7.54
CA ASN A 255 -6.75 -17.16 8.65
C ASN A 255 -6.01 -16.01 9.35
N SER A 256 -4.76 -15.69 8.97
CA SER A 256 -3.98 -14.61 9.59
C SER A 256 -4.64 -13.23 9.40
N GLN A 257 -5.38 -13.02 8.31
CA GLN A 257 -6.06 -11.76 8.00
C GLN A 257 -7.05 -11.35 9.10
N HIS A 258 -7.75 -12.30 9.71
CA HIS A 258 -8.69 -12.01 10.80
C HIS A 258 -7.95 -11.62 12.08
N ALA A 259 -6.92 -12.38 12.44
CA ALA A 259 -6.11 -12.12 13.62
C ALA A 259 -5.39 -10.76 13.54
N VAL A 260 -4.79 -10.46 12.39
CA VAL A 260 -4.08 -9.19 12.15
C VAL A 260 -5.06 -8.02 12.14
N ARG A 261 -6.21 -8.14 11.45
CA ARG A 261 -7.25 -7.09 11.42
C ARG A 261 -7.74 -6.70 12.81
N GLN A 262 -7.97 -7.68 13.69
CA GLN A 262 -8.43 -7.42 15.06
C GLN A 262 -7.36 -6.78 15.95
N GLN A 263 -6.07 -7.05 15.68
CA GLN A 263 -4.96 -6.58 16.52
C GLN A 263 -4.36 -5.27 16.04
N TYR A 264 -4.29 -5.05 14.73
CA TYR A 264 -3.66 -3.88 14.14
C TYR A 264 -4.43 -2.59 14.50
N LEU A 265 -3.69 -1.55 14.88
CA LEU A 265 -4.18 -0.26 15.41
C LEU A 265 -4.93 -0.31 16.74
N HIS A 266 -5.21 -1.49 17.29
CA HIS A 266 -5.85 -1.68 18.60
C HIS A 266 -4.82 -2.12 19.64
N ARG A 267 -4.22 -3.29 19.43
CA ARG A 267 -3.17 -3.88 20.29
C ARG A 267 -1.78 -3.59 19.74
N VAL A 268 -1.62 -3.68 18.42
CA VAL A 268 -0.37 -3.39 17.72
C VAL A 268 -0.44 -1.98 17.15
N ARG A 269 0.27 -1.05 17.80
CA ARG A 269 0.37 0.34 17.32
C ARG A 269 1.26 0.40 16.08
N ALA A 270 0.87 1.24 15.12
CA ALA A 270 1.65 1.45 13.89
C ALA A 270 3.08 1.92 14.17
N GLU A 271 3.30 2.69 15.24
CA GLU A 271 4.62 3.15 15.67
C GLU A 271 5.58 2.00 16.02
N ARG A 272 5.07 0.87 16.53
CA ARG A 272 5.89 -0.32 16.84
C ARG A 272 6.32 -1.09 15.60
N LEU A 273 5.56 -0.93 14.51
CA LEU A 273 5.89 -1.48 13.20
C LEU A 273 6.77 -0.52 12.40
N ARG A 274 7.12 0.66 12.95
CA ARG A 274 7.92 1.66 12.27
C ARG A 274 9.38 1.22 12.24
N ARG A 275 9.84 0.85 11.06
CA ARG A 275 11.25 0.77 10.72
C ARG A 275 11.45 1.48 9.39
N CYS A 276 12.35 2.45 9.35
CA CYS A 276 12.94 2.91 8.10
C CYS A 276 13.57 1.67 7.46
N PHE A 277 13.18 1.31 6.24
CA PHE A 277 13.31 -0.04 5.72
C PHE A 277 14.77 -0.48 5.52
N ALA A 278 15.32 -1.11 6.55
CA ALA A 278 16.35 -2.13 6.44
C ALA A 278 15.82 -3.38 7.15
N PRO A 279 15.65 -4.53 6.49
CA PRO A 279 15.22 -4.80 5.13
C PRO A 279 13.87 -5.53 5.18
N MET A 280 12.98 -5.20 4.25
CA MET A 280 11.62 -5.73 4.18
C MET A 280 11.51 -7.24 3.86
N GLU A 281 12.60 -7.98 4.02
CA GLU A 281 12.84 -9.25 3.36
C GLU A 281 13.53 -10.28 4.26
N VAL A 282 14.12 -9.86 5.40
CA VAL A 282 14.96 -10.79 6.16
C VAL A 282 14.91 -10.68 7.69
N ASP A 283 14.39 -9.58 8.26
CA ASP A 283 14.06 -9.50 9.70
C ASP A 283 12.54 -9.46 9.94
N VAL A 284 11.84 -10.27 9.15
CA VAL A 284 10.39 -10.49 9.25
C VAL A 284 9.97 -11.13 10.58
N ARG A 285 10.93 -11.73 11.32
CA ARG A 285 10.70 -12.30 12.65
C ARG A 285 10.00 -11.29 13.57
N ASP A 286 10.27 -9.99 13.40
CA ASP A 286 9.69 -8.96 14.24
C ASP A 286 8.23 -8.61 13.93
N GLN A 287 7.77 -8.64 12.66
CA GLN A 287 6.34 -8.43 12.38
C GLN A 287 5.50 -9.55 13.02
N LEU A 288 5.89 -10.80 12.82
CA LEU A 288 5.22 -11.95 13.44
C LEU A 288 5.23 -11.87 14.98
N ARG A 289 6.31 -11.35 15.60
CA ARG A 289 6.40 -11.18 17.06
C ARG A 289 5.41 -10.16 17.62
N PHE A 290 5.00 -9.16 16.84
CA PHE A 290 4.05 -8.15 17.31
C PHE A 290 2.61 -8.66 17.33
N PHE A 291 2.28 -9.63 16.49
CA PHE A 291 0.95 -10.22 16.40
C PHE A 291 0.89 -11.54 17.18
N ARG A 292 -0.24 -11.79 17.85
CA ARG A 292 -0.52 -13.07 18.48
C ARG A 292 -1.34 -13.93 17.54
N PHE A 293 -0.84 -15.11 17.22
CA PHE A 293 -1.54 -16.10 16.40
C PHE A 293 -1.88 -17.31 17.26
N ASP A 294 -3.06 -17.88 17.04
CA ASP A 294 -3.46 -19.15 17.64
C ASP A 294 -3.22 -20.31 16.67
N ALA A 295 -3.61 -21.52 17.08
CA ALA A 295 -3.43 -22.73 16.29
C ALA A 295 -4.23 -22.76 14.97
N SER A 296 -5.19 -21.83 14.76
CA SER A 296 -5.96 -21.76 13.51
C SER A 296 -5.18 -21.12 12.36
N VAL A 297 -4.03 -20.51 12.66
CA VAL A 297 -3.18 -19.83 11.68
C VAL A 297 -2.08 -20.78 11.22
N VAL A 298 -2.23 -21.30 10.01
CA VAL A 298 -1.34 -22.32 9.44
C VAL A 298 -0.64 -21.74 8.20
N GLY A 299 0.68 -21.88 8.14
CA GLY A 299 1.46 -21.54 6.96
C GLY A 299 1.31 -22.62 5.89
N GLU A 300 0.83 -22.25 4.71
CA GLU A 300 0.59 -23.17 3.60
C GLU A 300 1.23 -22.63 2.31
N PRO A 301 1.87 -23.50 1.49
CA PRO A 301 2.28 -23.12 0.15
C PRO A 301 1.04 -22.95 -0.73
N ILE A 302 1.06 -21.94 -1.59
CA ILE A 302 -0.01 -21.74 -2.57
C ILE A 302 0.11 -22.74 -3.72
N ILE A 303 1.34 -23.16 -4.05
CA ILE A 303 1.60 -24.20 -5.05
C ILE A 303 1.68 -25.54 -4.32
N SER A 304 0.74 -26.46 -4.55
CA SER A 304 0.84 -27.80 -3.98
C SER A 304 1.92 -28.61 -4.70
N SER A 305 2.91 -29.12 -3.96
CA SER A 305 3.88 -30.10 -4.48
C SER A 305 3.29 -31.52 -4.61
N SER A 306 2.17 -31.79 -3.95
CA SER A 306 1.40 -33.04 -4.09
C SER A 306 0.01 -32.70 -4.62
N GLY A 307 -0.36 -33.25 -5.78
CA GLY A 307 -1.67 -33.05 -6.42
C GLY A 307 -2.88 -33.64 -5.66
N LEU A 308 -2.90 -33.54 -4.33
CA LEU A 308 -3.85 -34.19 -3.44
C LEU A 308 -4.60 -33.26 -2.48
N THR A 309 -4.42 -31.94 -2.54
CA THR A 309 -5.27 -31.02 -1.77
C THR A 309 -5.59 -29.75 -2.57
N SER A 310 -6.88 -29.61 -2.86
CA SER A 310 -7.58 -28.51 -3.55
C SER A 310 -7.70 -28.66 -5.08
N PRO A 311 -8.89 -29.03 -5.59
CA PRO A 311 -9.19 -28.87 -7.00
C PRO A 311 -9.37 -27.37 -7.29
N SER A 312 -8.93 -26.89 -8.45
CA SER A 312 -9.34 -25.61 -9.06
C SER A 312 -8.44 -24.36 -8.98
N PHE A 313 -7.14 -24.47 -8.74
CA PHE A 313 -6.23 -23.36 -9.11
C PHE A 313 -5.49 -23.68 -10.40
N ALA A 314 -5.77 -22.90 -11.45
CA ALA A 314 -4.95 -22.89 -12.65
C ALA A 314 -3.49 -22.59 -12.27
N PRO A 315 -2.50 -23.17 -12.97
CA PRO A 315 -1.10 -22.94 -12.67
C PRO A 315 -0.77 -21.45 -12.69
N ILE A 316 -0.07 -20.97 -11.65
CA ILE A 316 0.40 -19.59 -11.59
C ILE A 316 1.51 -19.43 -12.61
N GLY A 317 1.34 -18.49 -13.53
CA GLY A 317 2.33 -18.16 -14.55
C GLY A 317 2.46 -16.65 -14.80
N PRO A 318 3.35 -16.25 -15.71
CA PRO A 318 3.49 -14.87 -16.14
C PRO A 318 2.14 -14.28 -16.55
N GLY A 319 1.81 -13.10 -16.02
CA GLY A 319 0.53 -12.43 -16.26
C GLY A 319 -0.61 -12.85 -15.33
N SER A 320 -0.36 -13.80 -14.42
CA SER A 320 -1.27 -14.08 -13.33
C SER A 320 -1.22 -12.97 -12.28
N VAL A 321 -2.36 -12.72 -11.63
CA VAL A 321 -2.50 -11.71 -10.58
C VAL A 321 -3.06 -12.36 -9.33
N MET A 322 -2.36 -12.18 -8.22
CA MET A 322 -2.87 -12.55 -6.90
C MET A 322 -3.36 -11.30 -6.17
N VAL A 323 -4.64 -11.27 -5.87
CA VAL A 323 -5.31 -10.24 -5.06
C VAL A 323 -5.20 -10.66 -3.60
N VAL A 324 -4.75 -9.75 -2.73
CA VAL A 324 -4.42 -10.06 -1.33
C VAL A 324 -5.04 -9.03 -0.38
N ASP A 325 -5.72 -9.53 0.64
CA ASP A 325 -6.18 -8.75 1.77
C ASP A 325 -4.96 -8.14 2.47
N PRO A 326 -4.92 -6.82 2.71
CA PRO A 326 -3.74 -6.20 3.31
C PRO A 326 -3.31 -6.79 4.66
N HIS A 327 -4.21 -7.48 5.36
CA HIS A 327 -3.94 -8.09 6.66
C HIS A 327 -3.43 -9.54 6.57
N LEU A 328 -3.52 -10.17 5.40
CA LEU A 328 -3.01 -11.53 5.21
C LEU A 328 -1.48 -11.52 5.28
N MET A 329 -0.91 -12.45 6.05
CA MET A 329 0.52 -12.70 6.06
C MET A 329 0.90 -13.56 4.86
N MET A 330 1.82 -13.04 4.04
CA MET A 330 2.32 -13.70 2.84
C MET A 330 3.85 -13.72 2.81
N ALA A 331 4.42 -14.77 2.22
CA ALA A 331 5.86 -14.99 2.09
C ALA A 331 6.19 -15.56 0.70
N PHE A 332 7.47 -15.55 0.35
CA PHE A 332 7.97 -16.15 -0.88
C PHE A 332 9.24 -16.94 -0.57
N SER A 333 9.43 -18.10 -1.20
CA SER A 333 10.68 -18.87 -1.06
C SER A 333 11.87 -18.10 -1.62
N ALA A 334 13.06 -18.66 -1.41
CA ALA A 334 14.27 -18.20 -2.09
C ALA A 334 14.15 -18.34 -3.61
N ASN A 335 14.98 -17.58 -4.33
CA ASN A 335 15.22 -17.76 -5.74
C ASN A 335 16.47 -18.63 -5.89
N PHE A 336 16.33 -19.91 -6.20
CA PHE A 336 17.46 -20.82 -6.46
C PHE A 336 17.80 -20.93 -7.95
N THR A 337 17.24 -20.06 -8.79
CA THR A 337 17.55 -20.02 -10.22
C THR A 337 18.78 -19.16 -10.50
N SER A 338 19.30 -19.26 -11.73
CA SER A 338 20.41 -18.45 -12.22
C SER A 338 19.99 -17.09 -12.76
N GLN A 339 18.69 -16.74 -12.69
CA GLN A 339 18.16 -15.49 -13.21
C GLN A 339 17.69 -14.58 -12.07
N ASP A 340 17.81 -13.28 -12.28
CA ASP A 340 17.21 -12.29 -11.39
C ASP A 340 15.71 -12.22 -11.64
N GLU A 341 14.93 -12.31 -10.57
CA GLU A 341 13.48 -12.24 -10.61
C GLU A 341 12.95 -11.08 -9.78
N VAL A 342 11.74 -10.63 -10.11
CA VAL A 342 11.09 -9.53 -9.39
C VAL A 342 9.69 -9.92 -8.97
N ILE A 343 9.39 -9.75 -7.68
CA ILE A 343 8.01 -9.82 -7.20
C ILE A 343 7.46 -8.41 -7.30
N TYR A 344 6.60 -8.18 -8.29
CA TYR A 344 6.05 -6.85 -8.53
C TYR A 344 4.73 -6.68 -7.77
N ARG A 345 4.76 -5.90 -6.68
CA ARG A 345 3.60 -5.67 -5.82
C ARG A 345 3.02 -4.28 -6.05
N LEU A 346 1.70 -4.20 -6.16
CA LEU A 346 0.94 -2.95 -6.12
C LEU A 346 0.12 -2.89 -4.85
N ASN A 347 0.07 -1.72 -4.23
CA ASN A 347 -0.89 -1.41 -3.20
C ASN A 347 -1.93 -0.46 -3.79
N ILE A 348 -3.20 -0.81 -3.61
CA ILE A 348 -4.32 -0.11 -4.20
C ILE A 348 -5.20 0.41 -3.07
N VAL A 349 -5.69 1.64 -3.21
CA VAL A 349 -6.60 2.28 -2.25
C VAL A 349 -7.76 2.90 -2.99
N SER A 350 -8.89 3.09 -2.32
CA SER A 350 -9.96 3.92 -2.87
C SER A 350 -9.51 5.38 -2.92
N GLU A 351 -9.86 6.08 -3.99
CA GLU A 351 -9.64 7.52 -4.17
C GLU A 351 -10.17 8.36 -3.00
N ASN A 352 -11.28 7.91 -2.38
CA ASN A 352 -11.94 8.58 -1.27
C ASN A 352 -11.38 8.16 0.11
N ALA A 353 -10.38 7.28 0.15
CA ALA A 353 -9.80 6.82 1.40
C ALA A 353 -9.10 7.97 2.14
N ARG A 354 -9.14 7.92 3.48
CA ARG A 354 -8.49 8.94 4.31
C ARG A 354 -7.01 8.60 4.52
N PRO A 355 -6.07 9.51 4.24
CA PRO A 355 -4.66 9.28 4.53
C PRO A 355 -4.41 9.09 6.04
N TYR A 356 -3.55 8.13 6.37
CA TYR A 356 -3.17 7.79 7.73
C TYR A 356 -1.65 7.80 7.87
N LEU A 357 -1.09 8.96 8.16
CA LEU A 357 0.37 9.17 8.22
C LEU A 357 1.05 8.44 9.38
N SER A 358 0.34 8.01 10.42
CA SER A 358 0.98 7.23 11.49
C SER A 358 1.33 5.80 11.03
N ALA A 359 0.83 5.33 9.88
CA ALA A 359 1.30 4.09 9.27
C ALA A 359 2.73 4.26 8.73
N PRO A 360 3.61 3.25 8.89
CA PRO A 360 4.98 3.25 8.36
C PRO A 360 4.99 3.06 6.83
N SER A 361 4.36 4.00 6.12
CA SER A 361 4.20 4.04 4.66
C SER A 361 4.96 5.22 4.07
N TRP A 362 5.25 5.19 2.77
CA TRP A 362 6.04 6.23 2.10
C TRP A 362 5.44 7.63 2.22
N ILE A 363 4.11 7.75 2.34
CA ILE A 363 3.45 9.05 2.54
C ILE A 363 3.80 9.69 3.90
N HIS A 364 4.21 8.91 4.91
CA HIS A 364 4.72 9.42 6.18
C HIS A 364 6.10 10.08 6.02
N GLY A 365 6.96 9.51 5.17
CA GLY A 365 8.24 10.14 4.81
C GLY A 365 8.05 11.40 3.96
N TRP A 366 7.01 11.42 3.13
CA TRP A 366 6.75 12.51 2.19
C TRP A 366 6.00 13.70 2.80
N ARG A 367 4.97 13.47 3.61
CA ARG A 367 4.10 14.52 4.16
C ARG A 367 3.96 14.40 5.67
N THR A 368 3.70 15.53 6.29
CA THR A 368 3.57 15.60 7.76
C THR A 368 2.14 15.70 8.21
N MET A 369 1.23 16.11 7.32
CA MET A 369 -0.18 16.30 7.62
C MET A 369 -1.08 15.55 6.63
N PRO A 370 -2.13 14.82 7.08
CA PRO A 370 -2.98 14.05 6.18
C PRO A 370 -3.67 14.88 5.08
N GLN A 371 -3.96 16.16 5.36
CA GLN A 371 -4.58 17.07 4.39
C GLN A 371 -3.65 17.44 3.22
N GLU A 372 -2.35 17.18 3.35
CA GLU A 372 -1.36 17.41 2.29
C GLU A 372 -1.30 16.24 1.29
N VAL A 373 -2.05 15.17 1.53
CA VAL A 373 -2.11 13.98 0.69
C VAL A 373 -3.54 13.85 0.15
N ASN A 374 -3.66 13.82 -1.17
CA ASN A 374 -4.93 13.57 -1.84
C ASN A 374 -4.78 12.39 -2.80
N PHE A 375 -5.47 11.28 -2.50
CA PHE A 375 -5.46 10.08 -3.35
C PHE A 375 -6.16 10.30 -4.70
N ALA A 376 -6.97 11.35 -4.85
CA ALA A 376 -7.53 11.77 -6.12
C ALA A 376 -6.53 12.47 -7.05
N SER A 377 -5.26 12.63 -6.68
CA SER A 377 -4.28 13.29 -7.55
C SER A 377 -3.65 12.30 -8.55
N PRO A 378 -4.00 12.32 -9.84
CA PRO A 378 -3.51 11.35 -10.84
C PRO A 378 -2.01 11.50 -11.14
N ALA A 379 -1.42 12.63 -10.78
CA ALA A 379 0.02 12.87 -10.90
C ALA A 379 0.84 12.01 -9.92
N VAL A 380 0.26 11.68 -8.75
CA VAL A 380 0.93 10.94 -7.68
C VAL A 380 0.32 9.56 -7.47
N PHE A 381 -0.99 9.44 -7.68
CA PHE A 381 -1.76 8.22 -7.51
C PHE A 381 -2.51 7.94 -8.81
N PRO A 382 -1.90 7.24 -9.77
CA PRO A 382 -2.52 6.92 -11.04
C PRO A 382 -3.88 6.22 -10.83
N PRO A 383 -4.96 6.66 -11.52
CA PRO A 383 -6.25 6.01 -11.41
C PRO A 383 -6.19 4.61 -12.03
N LEU A 384 -6.86 3.67 -11.38
CA LEU A 384 -7.06 2.30 -11.84
C LEU A 384 -8.54 2.06 -12.16
N TYR A 385 -9.13 3.01 -12.88
CA TYR A 385 -10.49 2.95 -13.41
C TYR A 385 -10.54 3.80 -14.68
N ILE A 386 -11.50 3.48 -15.55
CA ILE A 386 -11.77 4.26 -16.76
C ILE A 386 -12.85 5.27 -16.41
N THR A 387 -12.59 6.55 -16.65
CA THR A 387 -13.54 7.66 -16.46
C THR A 387 -14.59 7.72 -17.54
#